data_AF-A0A1S8TJI0-F1
#
_entry.id   AF-A0A1S8TJI0-F1
#
_cell.length_a   1.000
_cell.length_b   1.000
_cell.length_c   1.000
_cell.angle_alpha   90.00
_cell.angle_beta   90.00
_cell.angle_gamma   90.00
#
_symmetry.space_group_name_H-M   'P 1'
#
loop_
_entity.id
_entity.type
_entity.pdbx_description
1 polymer ?
#
loop_
_entity_poly.entity_id
_entity_poly.type
_entity_poly.pdbx_seq_one_letter_code
_entity_poly.pdbx_strand_id
1 'polypeptide(L)'
;MNGEKIEALSSANEYLYNLKGGIKSIVEAIQEGREQEGINLVSAVAEGIDWVSNVINLTKDIQKNEIEIQDINEQIEAIIEALENEDYILVGDLFNYEILPILDRVHDEIQICIAN
;
A
#
# COMPACT_ATOMS: atom_id res chain seq x y z
N MET A 1 -17.99 19.24 2.04
CA MET A 1 -16.61 19.35 1.55
C MET A 1 -15.59 18.86 2.58
N ASN A 2 -15.29 19.55 3.69
CA ASN A 2 -14.28 19.01 4.66
C ASN A 2 -14.72 17.70 5.33
N GLY A 3 -16.02 17.54 5.64
CA GLY A 3 -16.55 16.30 6.23
C GLY A 3 -16.38 15.07 5.32
N GLU A 4 -16.68 15.20 4.03
CA GLU A 4 -16.53 14.10 3.05
C GLU A 4 -15.06 13.69 2.86
N LYS A 5 -14.14 14.66 2.94
CA LYS A 5 -12.70 14.39 2.86
C LYS A 5 -12.17 13.67 4.11
N ILE A 6 -12.67 14.02 5.29
CA ILE A 6 -12.36 13.29 6.53
C ILE A 6 -12.94 11.87 6.48
N GLU A 7 -14.16 11.69 5.97
CA GLU A 7 -14.75 10.35 5.77
C GLU A 7 -13.93 9.50 4.79
N ALA A 8 -13.41 10.09 3.71
CA ALA A 8 -12.51 9.42 2.79
C ALA A 8 -11.20 8.96 3.47
N LEU A 9 -10.59 9.82 4.30
CA LEU A 9 -9.42 9.46 5.10
C LEU A 9 -9.72 8.34 6.11
N SER A 10 -10.89 8.39 6.77
CA SER A 10 -11.32 7.32 7.68
C SER A 10 -11.52 5.99 6.94
N SER A 11 -12.09 6.03 5.73
CA SER A 11 -12.26 4.85 4.88
C SER A 11 -10.91 4.29 4.43
N ALA A 12 -9.95 5.17 4.11
CA ALA A 12 -8.59 4.75 3.77
C ALA A 12 -7.84 4.14 4.95
N ASN A 13 -7.99 4.69 6.15
CA ASN A 13 -7.47 4.11 7.39
C ASN A 13 -8.00 2.68 7.61
N GLU A 14 -9.31 2.47 7.48
CA GLU A 14 -9.89 1.13 7.62
C GLU A 14 -9.41 0.17 6.53
N TYR A 15 -9.38 0.63 5.28
CA TYR A 15 -8.94 -0.17 4.14
C TYR A 15 -7.47 -0.59 4.22
N LEU A 16 -6.59 0.28 4.75
CA LEU A 16 -5.17 0.01 4.90
C LEU A 16 -4.86 -1.20 5.79
N TYR A 17 -5.72 -1.56 6.73
CA TYR A 17 -5.57 -2.82 7.47
C TYR A 17 -5.67 -4.05 6.55
N ASN A 18 -6.67 -4.06 5.67
CA ASN A 18 -6.89 -5.15 4.72
C ASN A 18 -5.82 -5.18 3.64
N LEU A 19 -5.41 -4.01 3.12
CA LEU A 19 -4.35 -3.89 2.13
C LEU A 19 -3.02 -4.46 2.65
N LYS A 20 -2.62 -4.07 3.87
CA LYS A 20 -1.42 -4.63 4.52
C LYS A 20 -1.55 -6.11 4.80
N GLY A 21 -2.76 -6.60 5.11
CA GLY A 21 -3.04 -8.03 5.23
C GLY A 21 -2.82 -8.80 3.92
N GLY A 22 -3.33 -8.27 2.81
CA GLY A 22 -3.12 -8.84 1.48
C GLY A 22 -1.64 -8.92 1.09
N ILE A 23 -0.87 -7.86 1.39
CA ILE A 23 0.59 -7.86 1.15
C ILE A 23 1.27 -8.93 2.00
N LYS A 24 0.92 -9.07 3.28
CA LYS A 24 1.47 -10.16 4.13
C LYS A 24 1.16 -11.54 3.56
N SER A 25 -0.03 -11.76 3.00
CA SER A 25 -0.36 -13.02 2.33
C SER A 25 0.48 -13.26 1.07
N ILE A 26 0.86 -12.23 0.31
CA ILE A 26 1.82 -12.35 -0.80
C ILE A 26 3.17 -12.85 -0.27
N VAL A 27 3.69 -12.17 0.76
CA VAL A 27 4.99 -12.48 1.37
C VAL A 27 5.00 -13.91 1.93
N GLU A 28 3.99 -14.29 2.68
CA GLU A 28 3.84 -15.64 3.24
C GLU A 28 3.77 -16.71 2.15
N ALA A 29 2.97 -16.49 1.10
CA ALA A 29 2.85 -17.43 0.00
C ALA A 29 4.19 -17.64 -0.72
N ILE A 30 4.94 -16.57 -0.97
CA ILE A 30 6.28 -16.64 -1.58
C ILE A 30 7.26 -17.40 -0.67
N GLN A 31 7.31 -17.08 0.62
CA GLN A 31 8.21 -17.72 1.58
C GLN A 31 7.95 -19.22 1.75
N GLU A 32 6.70 -19.64 1.56
CA GLU A 32 6.28 -21.04 1.67
C GLU A 32 6.32 -21.80 0.33
N GLY A 33 6.87 -21.21 -0.73
CA GLY A 33 7.00 -21.85 -2.05
C GLY A 33 5.66 -21.99 -2.80
N ARG A 34 4.72 -21.08 -2.54
CA ARG A 34 3.42 -20.96 -3.22
C ARG A 34 3.34 -19.63 -3.97
N GLU A 35 4.35 -19.35 -4.78
CA GLU A 35 4.55 -18.06 -5.46
C GLU A 35 3.34 -17.70 -6.32
N GLN A 36 2.76 -18.66 -7.04
CA GLN A 36 1.56 -18.41 -7.86
C GLN A 36 0.36 -17.91 -7.04
N GLU A 37 0.20 -18.40 -5.81
CA GLU A 37 -0.85 -17.92 -4.90
C GLU A 37 -0.62 -16.46 -4.53
N GLY A 38 0.64 -16.10 -4.20
CA GLY A 38 1.03 -14.72 -3.93
C GLY A 38 0.86 -13.79 -5.13
N ILE A 39 1.35 -14.22 -6.31
CA ILE A 39 1.28 -13.43 -7.55
C ILE A 39 -0.18 -13.11 -7.93
N ASN A 40 -1.11 -14.05 -7.70
CA ASN A 40 -2.53 -13.83 -7.97
C ASN A 40 -3.14 -12.68 -7.14
N LEU A 41 -2.53 -12.29 -6.02
CA LEU A 41 -2.97 -11.19 -5.17
C LEU A 41 -2.37 -9.84 -5.58
N VAL A 42 -1.29 -9.82 -6.38
CA VAL A 42 -0.54 -8.60 -6.73
C VAL A 42 -1.43 -7.56 -7.39
N SER A 43 -2.30 -7.95 -8.33
CA SER A 43 -3.19 -7.01 -9.02
C SER A 43 -4.17 -6.31 -8.06
N ALA A 44 -4.74 -7.07 -7.12
CA ALA A 44 -5.66 -6.51 -6.12
C ALA A 44 -4.92 -5.57 -5.14
N VAL A 45 -3.68 -5.89 -4.78
CA VAL A 45 -2.83 -5.00 -3.97
C VAL A 45 -2.48 -3.73 -4.73
N ALA A 46 -2.14 -3.81 -6.02
CA ALA A 46 -1.84 -2.65 -6.84
C ALA A 46 -3.04 -1.71 -6.96
N GLU A 47 -4.25 -2.24 -7.18
CA GLU A 47 -5.49 -1.46 -7.18
C GLU A 47 -5.72 -0.77 -5.82
N GLY A 48 -5.44 -1.47 -4.72
CA GLY A 48 -5.56 -0.91 -3.38
C GLY A 48 -4.58 0.23 -3.11
N ILE A 49 -3.33 0.11 -3.57
CA ILE A 49 -2.31 1.16 -3.48
C ILE A 49 -2.71 2.39 -4.30
N ASP A 50 -3.18 2.21 -5.53
CA ASP A 50 -3.67 3.31 -6.36
C ASP A 50 -4.85 4.03 -5.72
N TRP A 51 -5.81 3.28 -5.18
CA TRP A 51 -6.96 3.86 -4.49
C TRP A 51 -6.55 4.69 -3.26
N VAL A 52 -5.64 4.18 -2.41
CA VAL A 52 -5.11 4.94 -1.28
C VAL A 52 -4.39 6.21 -1.75
N SER A 53 -3.57 6.10 -2.80
CA SER A 53 -2.84 7.23 -3.39
C SER A 53 -3.80 8.32 -3.89
N ASN A 54 -4.93 7.92 -4.49
CA ASN A 54 -5.98 8.84 -4.92
C ASN A 54 -6.66 9.54 -3.74
N VAL A 55 -6.97 8.83 -2.65
CA VAL A 55 -7.52 9.45 -1.43
C VAL A 55 -6.55 10.47 -0.84
N ILE A 56 -5.26 10.14 -0.75
CA ILE A 56 -4.22 11.07 -0.28
C ILE A 56 -4.20 12.33 -1.15
N ASN A 57 -4.19 12.18 -2.48
CA ASN A 57 -4.16 13.34 -3.38
C ASN A 57 -5.40 14.23 -3.27
N LEU A 58 -6.59 13.64 -3.12
CA LEU A 58 -7.86 14.38 -3.02
C LEU A 58 -8.04 15.11 -1.69
N THR A 59 -7.27 14.74 -0.67
CA THR A 59 -7.39 15.26 0.70
C THR A 59 -6.22 16.14 1.14
N LYS A 60 -5.26 16.43 0.24
CA LYS A 60 -4.06 17.25 0.52
C LYS A 60 -4.32 18.55 1.27
N ASP A 61 -5.42 19.24 0.98
CA ASP A 61 -5.80 20.52 1.59
C ASP A 61 -6.27 20.43 3.05
N ILE A 62 -6.60 19.23 3.53
CA ILE A 62 -7.07 18.99 4.91
C ILE A 62 -6.10 18.13 5.73
N GLN A 63 -5.01 17.65 5.13
CA GLN A 63 -4.01 16.87 5.83
C GLN A 63 -3.26 17.74 6.85
N LYS A 64 -2.96 17.17 8.01
CA LYS A 64 -2.22 17.87 9.08
C LYS A 64 -0.71 17.95 8.78
N ASN A 65 -0.19 16.91 8.15
CA ASN A 65 1.17 16.82 7.61
C ASN A 65 1.09 16.36 6.15
N GLU A 66 2.10 16.65 5.34
CA GLU A 66 2.16 16.10 3.99
C GLU A 66 2.32 14.58 4.06
N ILE A 67 1.36 13.86 3.47
CA ILE A 67 1.43 12.40 3.38
C ILE A 67 2.20 12.03 2.11
N GLU A 68 3.46 11.64 2.28
CA GLU A 68 4.33 11.23 1.19
C GLU A 68 4.13 9.75 0.85
N ILE A 69 3.62 9.48 -0.37
CA ILE A 69 3.50 8.13 -0.95
C ILE A 69 4.32 7.98 -2.24
N GLN A 70 5.08 9.01 -2.62
CA GLN A 70 5.71 9.12 -3.94
C GLN A 70 6.76 8.02 -4.18
N ASP A 71 7.49 7.64 -3.13
CA ASP A 71 8.49 6.57 -3.17
C ASP A 71 7.90 5.21 -3.54
N ILE A 72 6.58 5.02 -3.47
CA ILE A 72 5.94 3.75 -3.79
C ILE A 72 6.07 3.38 -5.28
N ASN A 73 6.15 4.38 -6.16
CA ASN A 73 6.23 4.13 -7.61
C ASN A 73 7.56 3.45 -7.99
N GLU A 74 8.67 3.89 -7.39
CA GLU A 74 9.99 3.25 -7.60
C GLU A 74 9.96 1.78 -7.17
N GLN A 75 9.25 1.48 -6.08
CA GLN A 75 9.11 0.11 -5.58
C GLN A 75 8.17 -0.73 -6.45
N ILE A 76 7.11 -0.14 -7.00
CA ILE A 76 6.23 -0.82 -7.96
C ILE A 76 7.00 -1.17 -9.24
N GLU A 77 7.83 -0.26 -9.76
CA GLU A 77 8.69 -0.54 -10.92
C GLU A 77 9.66 -1.70 -10.63
N ALA A 78 10.29 -1.70 -9.45
CA ALA A 78 11.15 -2.81 -9.03
C ALA A 78 10.40 -4.14 -8.90
N ILE A 79 9.15 -4.13 -8.41
CA ILE A 79 8.30 -5.33 -8.34
C ILE A 79 7.97 -5.86 -9.74
N ILE A 80 7.68 -4.97 -10.69
CA ILE A 80 7.41 -5.36 -12.09
C ILE A 80 8.65 -6.01 -12.70
N GLU A 81 9.84 -5.41 -12.53
CA GLU A 81 11.09 -5.99 -13.02
C GLU A 81 11.38 -7.35 -12.39
N ALA A 82 11.14 -7.51 -11.10
CA ALA A 82 11.31 -8.79 -10.41
C ALA A 82 10.33 -9.86 -10.93
N LEU A 83 9.07 -9.49 -11.18
CA LEU A 83 8.07 -10.37 -11.78
C LEU A 83 8.44 -10.80 -13.21
N GLU A 84 8.93 -9.87 -14.04
CA GLU A 84 9.38 -10.16 -15.41
C GLU A 84 10.57 -11.13 -15.45
N ASN A 85 11.42 -11.09 -14.42
CA ASN A 85 12.57 -11.99 -14.26
C ASN A 85 12.24 -13.28 -13.49
N GLU A 86 10.97 -13.49 -13.10
CA GLU A 86 10.53 -14.60 -12.25
C GLU A 86 11.29 -14.69 -10.90
N ASP A 87 11.84 -13.57 -10.41
CA ASP A 87 12.53 -13.49 -9.13
C ASP A 87 11.52 -13.25 -7.99
N TYR A 88 10.77 -14.30 -7.66
CA TYR A 88 9.70 -14.20 -6.67
C TYR A 88 10.21 -13.93 -5.26
N ILE A 89 11.45 -14.32 -4.93
CA ILE A 89 12.05 -13.99 -3.64
C ILE A 89 12.20 -12.47 -3.53
N LEU A 90 12.73 -11.81 -4.57
CA LEU A 90 12.83 -10.36 -4.62
C LEU A 90 11.45 -9.69 -4.58
N VAL A 91 10.44 -10.23 -5.26
CA VAL A 91 9.04 -9.72 -5.16
C VAL A 91 8.57 -9.73 -3.70
N GLY A 92 8.78 -10.83 -2.98
CA GLY A 92 8.42 -10.94 -1.57
C GLY A 92 9.16 -9.93 -0.70
N ASP A 93 10.46 -9.75 -0.94
CA ASP A 93 11.29 -8.79 -0.20
C ASP A 93 10.87 -7.34 -0.45
N LEU A 94 10.60 -6.93 -1.69
CA LEU A 94 10.12 -5.59 -2.02
C LEU A 94 8.76 -5.30 -1.36
N PHE A 95 7.84 -6.26 -1.37
CA PHE A 95 6.58 -6.11 -0.66
C PHE A 95 6.77 -5.98 0.86
N ASN A 96 7.63 -6.81 1.45
CA ASN A 96 7.79 -6.89 2.89
C ASN A 96 8.59 -5.73 3.49
N TYR A 97 9.68 -5.33 2.83
CA TYR A 97 10.65 -4.39 3.38
C TYR A 97 10.58 -3.00 2.76
N GLU A 98 9.95 -2.83 1.59
CA GLU A 98 9.81 -1.53 0.95
C GLU A 98 8.35 -1.03 0.99
N ILE A 99 7.40 -1.80 0.42
CA ILE A 99 5.99 -1.37 0.32
C ILE A 99 5.31 -1.30 1.70
N LEU A 100 5.40 -2.36 2.51
CA LEU A 100 4.75 -2.38 3.83
C LEU A 100 5.17 -1.20 4.72
N PRO A 101 6.48 -0.89 4.87
CA PRO A 101 6.90 0.27 5.65
C PRO A 101 6.41 1.62 5.11
N ILE A 102 6.29 1.79 3.79
CA ILE A 102 5.67 2.99 3.21
C ILE A 102 4.20 3.09 3.64
N LEU A 103 3.44 1.99 3.50
CA LEU A 103 2.02 1.97 3.86
C LEU A 103 1.79 2.13 5.36
N ASP A 104 2.69 1.67 6.22
CA ASP A 104 2.63 1.92 7.66
C ASP A 104 2.76 3.42 7.97
N ARG A 105 3.75 4.12 7.38
CA ARG A 105 3.90 5.58 7.55
C ARG A 105 2.66 6.33 7.07
N VAL A 106 2.16 5.98 5.88
CA VAL A 106 0.92 6.56 5.33
C VAL A 106 -0.26 6.36 6.29
N HIS A 107 -0.40 5.15 6.85
CA HIS A 107 -1.48 4.83 7.77
C HIS A 107 -1.40 5.70 9.03
N ASP A 108 -0.22 5.85 9.62
CA ASP A 108 0.00 6.68 10.81
C ASP A 108 -0.37 8.16 10.55
N GLU A 109 0.04 8.71 9.39
CA GLU A 109 -0.31 10.10 9.04
C GLU A 109 -1.80 10.30 8.79
N ILE A 110 -2.47 9.33 8.16
CA ILE A 110 -3.93 9.35 8.02
C ILE A 110 -4.60 9.34 9.41
N GLN A 111 -4.12 8.52 10.34
CA GLN A 111 -4.63 8.48 11.72
C GLN A 111 -4.50 9.81 12.43
N ILE A 112 -3.37 10.50 12.25
CA ILE A 112 -3.16 11.85 12.79
C ILE A 112 -4.19 12.84 12.23
N CYS A 113 -4.49 12.76 10.92
CA CYS A 113 -5.46 13.63 10.27
C CYS A 113 -6.90 13.44 10.80
N ILE A 114 -7.30 12.20 11.09
CA ILE A 114 -8.67 11.88 11.55
C ILE A 114 -8.84 11.91 13.08
N ALA A 115 -7.73 11.82 13.84
CA ALA A 115 -7.75 11.99 15.29
C ALA A 115 -8.07 13.46 15.64
N ASN A 116 -9.04 13.68 16.53
CA ASN A 116 -9.45 15.03 16.96
C ASN A 116 -8.37 15.72 17.81
#